data_AF-A0A377YT94-F1
#
_entry.id   AF-A0A377YT94-F1
#
_cell.length_a   1.000
_cell.length_b   1.000
_cell.length_c   1.000
_cell.angle_alpha   90.00
_cell.angle_beta   90.00
_cell.angle_gamma   90.00
#
_symmetry.space_group_name_H-M   'P 1'
#
loop_
_entity.id
_entity.type
_entity.pdbx_description
1 polymer ?
#
loop_
_entity_poly.entity_id
_entity_poly.type
_entity_poly.pdbx_seq_one_letter_code
_entity_poly.pdbx_strand_id
1 'polypeptide(L)'
;MAKQKFKITNWPTYNKALINRGSLTFWLDDEAIHAWYESATPSSRGRPQRYSDLAITTVLMIKRLFRLTLRAAQGFIDSIFAPDERSVALPGLQQCQQAGKVG
;
A
#
# COMPACT_ATOMS: atom_id res chain seq x y z
N MET A 1 -38.81 13.40 36.66
CA MET A 1 -37.41 12.95 36.79
C MET A 1 -36.51 13.95 36.07
N ALA A 2 -35.49 14.51 36.75
CA ALA A 2 -34.57 15.47 36.16
C ALA A 2 -33.49 14.76 35.32
N LYS A 3 -33.24 15.23 34.11
CA LYS A 3 -32.29 14.65 33.16
C LYS A 3 -30.86 15.00 33.61
N GLN A 4 -30.07 14.02 34.04
CA GLN A 4 -28.66 14.24 34.40
C GLN A 4 -27.88 14.70 33.16
N LYS A 5 -27.27 15.88 33.24
CA LYS A 5 -26.35 16.41 32.22
C LYS A 5 -24.95 15.89 32.49
N PHE A 6 -24.51 14.91 31.70
CA PHE A 6 -23.13 14.43 31.73
C PHE A 6 -22.22 15.36 30.92
N LYS A 7 -21.09 15.77 31.51
CA LYS A 7 -20.05 16.58 30.84
C LYS A 7 -18.92 15.64 30.40
N ILE A 8 -18.68 15.53 29.11
CA ILE A 8 -17.61 14.68 28.56
C ILE A 8 -16.26 15.38 28.82
N THR A 9 -15.53 14.95 29.85
CA THR A 9 -14.21 15.49 30.23
C THR A 9 -13.05 14.78 29.54
N ASN A 10 -13.26 13.58 29.01
CA ASN A 10 -12.23 12.72 28.42
C ASN A 10 -12.14 12.83 26.88
N TRP A 11 -12.84 13.79 26.25
CA TRP A 11 -12.91 13.89 24.78
C TRP A 11 -11.55 13.77 24.05
N PRO A 12 -10.45 14.41 24.51
CA PRO A 12 -9.16 14.30 23.83
C PRO A 12 -8.60 12.87 23.81
N THR A 13 -8.72 12.13 24.91
CA THR A 13 -8.23 10.75 25.04
C THR A 13 -9.10 9.79 24.25
N TYR A 14 -10.43 9.97 24.31
CA TYR A 14 -11.37 9.21 23.50
C TYR A 14 -11.14 9.41 21.99
N ASN A 15 -10.89 10.65 21.57
CA ASN A 15 -10.58 10.97 20.17
C ASN A 15 -9.26 10.33 19.71
N LYS A 16 -8.21 10.36 20.54
CA LYS A 16 -6.96 9.64 20.24
C LYS A 16 -7.18 8.14 20.09
N ALA A 17 -7.97 7.53 20.96
CA ALA A 17 -8.30 6.11 20.87
C ALA A 17 -9.08 5.78 19.58
N LEU A 18 -9.97 6.66 19.11
CA LEU A 18 -10.67 6.52 17.84
C LEU A 18 -9.72 6.61 16.64
N ILE A 19 -8.80 7.58 16.64
CA ILE A 19 -7.78 7.71 15.56
C ILE A 19 -6.90 6.47 15.53
N ASN A 20 -6.41 6.01 16.69
CA ASN A 20 -5.53 4.85 16.79
C ASN A 20 -6.20 3.55 16.32
N ARG A 21 -7.53 3.42 16.45
CA ARG A 21 -8.27 2.26 15.90
C ARG A 21 -8.25 2.22 14.37
N GLY A 22 -8.14 3.37 13.71
CA GLY A 22 -7.99 3.47 12.26
C GLY A 22 -6.54 3.47 11.79
N SER A 23 -5.57 3.42 12.71
CA SER A 23 -4.16 3.37 12.37
C SER A 23 -3.81 2.01 11.76
N LEU A 24 -3.16 2.05 10.60
CA LEU A 24 -2.69 0.86 9.91
C LEU A 24 -1.19 0.69 10.18
N THR A 25 -0.78 -0.52 10.55
CA THR A 25 0.62 -0.89 10.73
C THR A 25 0.95 -1.99 9.73
N PHE A 26 1.97 -1.76 8.90
CA PHE A 26 2.44 -2.72 7.90
C PHE A 26 3.65 -3.46 8.42
N TRP A 27 3.62 -4.79 8.33
CA TRP A 27 4.79 -5.63 8.53
C TRP A 27 5.22 -6.12 7.15
N LEU A 28 6.42 -5.73 6.75
CA LEU A 28 7.02 -6.13 5.49
C LEU A 28 8.10 -7.16 5.80
N ASP A 29 8.03 -8.29 5.12
CA ASP A 29 9.05 -9.31 5.21
C ASP A 29 10.23 -8.96 4.30
N ASP A 30 11.47 -9.03 4.82
CA ASP A 30 12.67 -8.62 4.09
C ASP A 30 12.87 -9.45 2.81
N GLU A 31 12.50 -10.74 2.82
CA GLU A 31 12.58 -11.61 1.65
C GLU A 31 11.58 -11.17 0.58
N ALA A 32 10.36 -10.77 0.99
CA ALA A 32 9.36 -10.19 0.09
C ALA A 32 9.80 -8.83 -0.49
N ILE A 33 10.53 -8.02 0.26
CA ILE A 33 11.15 -6.78 -0.24
C ILE A 33 12.23 -7.09 -1.27
N HIS A 34 13.07 -8.10 -1.01
CA HIS A 34 14.11 -8.53 -1.94
C HIS A 34 13.52 -9.14 -3.24
N ALA A 35 12.41 -9.86 -3.13
CA ALA A 35 11.66 -10.40 -4.27
C ALA A 35 10.75 -9.38 -4.97
N TRP A 36 10.76 -8.10 -4.54
CA TRP A 36 9.89 -7.06 -5.11
C TRP A 36 10.26 -6.69 -6.54
N TYR A 37 11.55 -6.73 -6.85
CA TYR A 37 12.08 -6.49 -8.19
C TYR A 37 12.33 -7.80 -8.92
N GLU A 38 12.09 -7.79 -10.22
CA GLU A 38 12.43 -8.91 -11.08
C GLU A 38 13.95 -9.10 -11.11
N SER A 39 14.42 -10.30 -10.78
CA SER A 39 15.85 -10.64 -10.78
C SER A 39 16.35 -11.12 -12.14
N ALA A 40 15.43 -11.43 -13.06
CA ALA A 40 15.77 -11.89 -14.40
C ALA A 40 16.39 -10.77 -15.25
N THR A 41 17.55 -11.05 -15.83
CA THR A 41 18.10 -10.24 -16.91
C THR A 41 17.11 -10.24 -18.08
N PRO A 42 16.79 -9.09 -18.69
CA PRO A 42 15.77 -9.01 -19.72
C PRO A 42 16.21 -9.82 -20.94
N SER A 43 15.75 -11.07 -21.01
CA SER A 43 15.86 -11.88 -22.20
C SER A 43 14.66 -11.56 -23.09
N SER A 44 14.96 -11.10 -24.31
CA SER A 44 14.02 -10.81 -25.38
C SER A 44 13.48 -9.39 -25.49
N ARG A 45 13.20 -9.04 -26.76
CA ARG A 45 12.90 -7.73 -27.31
C ARG A 45 11.54 -7.24 -26.78
N GLY A 46 11.57 -6.31 -25.83
CA GLY A 46 10.41 -5.71 -25.16
C GLY A 46 10.84 -4.86 -23.96
N ARG A 47 9.92 -4.14 -23.30
CA ARG A 47 10.25 -3.38 -22.08
C ARG A 47 10.53 -4.38 -20.94
N PRO A 48 11.68 -4.29 -20.25
CA PRO A 48 11.98 -5.16 -19.11
C PRO A 48 10.86 -5.09 -18.06
N GLN A 49 10.37 -6.25 -17.62
CA GLN A 49 9.57 -6.33 -16.39
C GLN A 49 10.49 -5.92 -15.25
N ARG A 50 10.15 -4.84 -14.55
CA ARG A 50 10.99 -4.28 -13.49
C ARG A 50 10.56 -4.84 -12.13
N TYR A 51 9.40 -5.47 -12.04
CA TYR A 51 8.76 -5.90 -10.81
C TYR A 51 8.25 -7.30 -10.96
N SER A 52 8.31 -8.05 -9.86
CA SER A 52 7.79 -9.41 -9.82
C SER A 52 6.26 -9.44 -9.86
N ASP A 53 5.70 -10.57 -10.31
CA ASP A 53 4.26 -10.81 -10.28
C ASP A 53 3.69 -10.74 -8.85
N LEU A 54 4.52 -11.09 -7.85
CA LEU A 54 4.18 -10.95 -6.43
C LEU A 54 3.91 -9.47 -6.10
N ALA A 55 4.82 -8.57 -6.45
CA ALA A 55 4.70 -7.13 -6.21
C ALA A 55 3.49 -6.52 -6.93
N ILE A 56 3.26 -6.92 -8.18
CA ILE A 56 2.10 -6.43 -8.94
C ILE A 56 0.79 -6.90 -8.29
N THR A 57 0.73 -8.16 -7.87
CA THR A 57 -0.46 -8.74 -7.24
C THR A 57 -0.77 -8.09 -5.90
N THR A 58 0.23 -7.87 -5.03
CA THR A 58 0.04 -7.17 -3.74
C THR A 58 -0.48 -5.76 -3.94
N VAL A 59 0.09 -4.98 -4.88
CA VAL A 59 -0.39 -3.62 -5.18
C VAL A 59 -1.85 -3.65 -5.68
N LEU A 60 -2.22 -4.61 -6.53
CA LEU A 60 -3.60 -4.76 -7.01
C LEU A 60 -4.57 -5.20 -5.90
N MET A 61 -4.14 -6.05 -4.97
CA MET A 61 -4.94 -6.41 -3.80
C MET A 61 -5.19 -5.20 -2.91
N ILE A 62 -4.16 -4.42 -2.57
CA ILE A 62 -4.26 -3.20 -1.76
C ILE A 62 -5.18 -2.19 -2.45
N LYS A 63 -5.01 -1.98 -3.76
CA LYS A 63 -5.90 -1.14 -4.56
C LYS A 63 -7.37 -1.59 -4.41
N ARG A 64 -7.65 -2.90 -4.46
CA ARG A 64 -9.01 -3.44 -4.35
C ARG A 64 -9.56 -3.30 -2.92
N LEU A 65 -8.75 -3.61 -1.90
CA LEU A 65 -9.14 -3.52 -0.49
C LEU A 65 -9.49 -2.09 -0.07
N PHE A 66 -8.67 -1.12 -0.48
CA PHE A 66 -8.90 0.30 -0.17
C PHE A 66 -9.68 1.05 -1.25
N ARG A 67 -10.13 0.34 -2.30
CA ARG A 67 -10.87 0.90 -3.45
C ARG A 67 -10.17 2.12 -4.10
N LEU A 68 -8.84 2.07 -4.19
CA LEU A 68 -8.02 3.15 -4.72
C LEU A 68 -7.99 3.15 -6.26
N THR A 69 -7.74 4.33 -6.86
CA THR A 69 -7.30 4.38 -8.26
C THR A 69 -5.85 3.90 -8.37
N LEU A 70 -5.39 3.54 -9.57
CA LEU A 70 -4.01 3.05 -9.73
C LEU A 70 -2.96 4.12 -9.34
N ARG A 71 -3.25 5.40 -9.60
CA ARG A 71 -2.41 6.53 -9.19
C ARG A 71 -2.38 6.70 -7.67
N ALA A 72 -3.53 6.57 -7.00
CA ALA A 72 -3.59 6.64 -5.54
C ALA A 72 -2.92 5.43 -4.87
N ALA A 73 -3.05 4.23 -5.44
CA ALA A 73 -2.37 3.03 -4.98
C ALA A 73 -0.84 3.18 -5.09
N GLN A 74 -0.35 3.82 -6.16
CA GLN A 74 1.08 4.12 -6.30
C GLN A 74 1.56 5.00 -5.14
N GLY A 75 0.92 6.16 -4.91
CA GLY A 75 1.32 7.05 -3.81
C GLY A 75 1.16 6.42 -2.42
N PHE A 76 0.17 5.55 -2.24
CA PHE A 76 -0.01 4.80 -0.99
C PHE A 76 1.14 3.84 -0.74
N ILE A 77 1.54 3.07 -1.74
CA ILE A 77 2.65 2.13 -1.60
C ILE A 77 3.98 2.88 -1.47
N ASP A 78 4.18 3.97 -2.23
CA ASP A 78 5.34 4.85 -2.05
C ASP A 78 5.42 5.38 -0.60
N SER A 79 4.29 5.69 0.04
CA SER A 79 4.26 6.11 1.46
C SER A 79 4.55 4.99 2.46
N ILE A 80 4.30 3.72 2.10
CA ILE A 80 4.63 2.55 2.93
C ILE A 80 6.13 2.26 2.87
N PHE A 81 6.76 2.42 1.70
CA PHE A 81 8.19 2.19 1.50
C PHE A 81 9.06 3.43 1.72
N ALA A 82 8.47 4.63 1.88
CA ALA A 82 9.19 5.86 2.20
C ALA A 82 9.87 5.95 3.58
N PRO A 83 9.33 5.38 4.68
CA PRO A 83 9.99 5.45 5.99
C PRO A 83 11.20 4.51 6.12
N ASP A 84 11.34 3.51 5.24
CA ASP A 84 12.59 2.78 5.11
C ASP A 84 13.57 3.58 4.26
N GLU A 85 14.78 3.77 4.78
CA GLU A 85 15.94 4.38 4.10
C GLU A 85 16.44 3.53 2.91
N ARG A 86 15.59 2.68 2.33
CA ARG A 86 15.80 1.90 1.10
C ARG A 86 14.72 2.25 0.11
N SER A 87 15.09 3.08 -0.84
CA SER A 87 14.23 3.56 -1.92
C SER A 87 13.75 2.42 -2.84
N VAL A 88 12.66 1.75 -2.47
CA VAL A 88 11.98 0.77 -3.32
C VAL A 88 10.99 1.51 -4.24
N ALA A 89 11.48 2.03 -5.37
CA ALA A 89 10.64 2.58 -6.45
C ALA A 89 9.66 1.53 -7.00
N LEU A 90 8.42 1.89 -7.34
CA LEU A 90 7.32 0.98 -7.77
C LEU A 90 7.17 0.69 -9.28
N PRO A 91 6.43 -0.40 -9.64
CA PRO A 91 6.01 -0.68 -11.01
C PRO A 91 5.39 0.52 -11.67
N GLY A 92 6.09 1.01 -12.70
CA GLY A 92 5.59 2.07 -13.54
C GLY A 92 4.21 1.68 -14.05
N LEU A 93 3.28 2.64 -14.01
CA LEU A 93 1.86 2.48 -14.30
C LEU A 93 1.52 1.77 -15.61
N GLN A 94 2.45 1.73 -16.56
CA GLN A 94 2.30 0.98 -17.80
C GLN A 94 2.30 -0.55 -17.61
N GLN A 95 3.02 -1.10 -16.62
CA GLN A 95 3.05 -2.56 -16.37
C GLN A 95 1.74 -3.05 -15.73
N CYS A 96 1.21 -2.33 -14.74
CA CYS A 96 -0.07 -2.69 -14.12
C CYS A 96 -1.26 -2.57 -15.10
N GLN A 97 -1.18 -1.71 -16.12
CA GLN A 97 -2.20 -1.61 -17.17
C GLN A 97 -2.16 -2.77 -18.17
N GLN A 98 -1.01 -3.43 -18.33
CA GLN A 98 -0.84 -4.58 -19.23
C GLN A 98 -1.36 -5.88 -18.59
N ALA A 99 -1.19 -6.05 -17.28
CA ALA A 99 -1.73 -7.20 -16.54
C ALA A 99 -3.27 -7.24 -16.51
N GLY A 100 -3.95 -6.09 -16.50
CA GLY A 100 -5.41 -5.99 -16.49
C GLY A 100 -6.10 -6.20 -17.85
N LYS A 101 -5.35 -6.54 -18.91
CA LYS A 101 -5.88 -6.85 -20.25
C LYS A 101 -5.92 -8.35 -20.57
N VAL A 102 -5.46 -9.20 -19.65
CA VAL A 102 -5.57 -10.65 -19.74
C VAL A 102 -6.66 -11.09 -18.77
N GLY A 103 -7.90 -10.93 -19.20
CA GLY A 103 -9.11 -11.28 -18.46
C GLY A 103 -10.33 -11.13 -19.34
#